data_AF-A0A847CY93-F1
#
_entry.id   AF-A0A847CY93-F1
#
_cell.length_a   1.000
_cell.length_b   1.000
_cell.length_c   1.000
_cell.angle_alpha   90.00
_cell.angle_beta   90.00
_cell.angle_gamma   90.00
#
_symmetry.space_group_name_H-M   'P 1'
#
loop_
_entity.id
_entity.type
_entity.pdbx_description
1 polymer ?
#
loop_
_entity_poly.entity_id
_entity_poly.type
_entity_poly.pdbx_seq_one_letter_code
_entity_poly.pdbx_strand_id
1 'polypeptide(L)' 'MKLVSWNVNGLRAAMTKGFMDYFSEIDADIFAL' A
#
# COMPACT_ATOMS: atom_id res chain seq x y z
N MET A 1 9.04 -11.57 7.42
CA MET A 1 8.57 -11.84 6.04
C MET A 1 7.06 -11.67 5.96
N LYS A 2 6.65 -10.44 5.66
CA LYS A 2 5.29 -9.93 5.54
C LYS A 2 5.08 -9.52 4.10
N LEU A 3 4.18 -10.22 3.42
CA LEU A 3 3.84 -9.99 2.03
C LEU A 3 2.45 -9.36 1.99
N VAL A 4 2.33 -8.19 1.38
CA VAL A 4 1.05 -7.48 1.25
C VAL A 4 0.71 -7.36 -0.23
N SER A 5 -0.50 -7.72 -0.58
CA SER A 5 -1.07 -7.50 -1.91
C SER A 5 -2.33 -6.67 -1.76
N TRP A 6 -2.40 -5.53 -2.42
CA TRP A 6 -3.55 -4.65 -2.35
C TRP A 6 -3.89 -4.07 -3.72
N ASN A 7 -4.97 -4.58 -4.32
CA ASN A 7 -5.58 -3.91 -5.45
C ASN A 7 -6.21 -2.59 -5.01
N VAL A 8 -5.52 -1.49 -5.32
CA VAL A 8 -5.92 -0.13 -4.96
C VAL A 8 -6.92 0.51 -5.94
N ASN A 9 -7.31 -0.19 -7.01
CA ASN A 9 -8.17 0.33 -8.08
C ASN A 9 -7.70 1.69 -8.64
N GLY A 10 -6.38 1.86 -8.75
CA GLY A 10 -5.72 3.07 -9.25
C GLY A 10 -4.87 3.78 -8.19
N LEU A 11 -3.55 3.68 -8.34
CA LEU A 11 -2.58 4.25 -7.39
C LEU A 11 -2.79 5.74 -7.14
N ARG A 12 -3.01 6.55 -8.19
CA ARG A 12 -3.22 8.00 -8.06
C ARG A 12 -4.40 8.36 -7.15
N ALA A 13 -5.49 7.59 -7.20
CA ALA A 13 -6.67 7.81 -6.35
C ALA A 13 -6.44 7.32 -4.91
N ALA A 14 -5.60 6.30 -4.72
CA ALA A 14 -5.23 5.81 -3.40
C ALA A 14 -4.27 6.76 -2.67
N MET A 15 -3.38 7.46 -3.39
CA MET A 15 -2.47 8.46 -2.80
C MET A 15 -3.21 9.55 -2.02
N THR A 16 -4.42 9.94 -2.44
CA THR A 16 -5.24 10.94 -1.74
C THR A 16 -6.03 10.37 -0.56
N LYS A 17 -5.90 9.06 -0.27
CA LYS A 17 -6.68 8.32 0.73
C LYS A 17 -5.80 7.69 1.82
N GLY A 18 -4.64 8.28 2.09
CA GLY A 18 -3.73 7.79 3.13
C GLY A 18 -2.93 6.54 2.73
N PHE A 19 -2.78 6.27 1.42
CA PHE A 19 -1.98 5.13 0.95
C PHE A 19 -0.54 5.16 1.50
N MET A 20 0.11 6.33 1.49
CA MET A 20 1.49 6.46 1.98
C MET A 20 1.60 6.29 3.48
N ASP A 21 0.57 6.69 4.24
CA ASP A 21 0.53 6.52 5.69
C ASP A 21 0.46 5.03 6.02
N TYR A 22 -0.49 4.31 5.40
CA TYR A 22 -0.60 2.86 5.53
C TYR A 22 0.66 2.12 5.07
N PHE A 23 1.22 2.52 3.93
CA PHE A 23 2.44 1.91 3.38
C PHE A 23 3.64 2.06 4.32
N SER A 24 3.74 3.19 5.03
CA SER A 24 4.83 3.44 5.98
C SER A 24 4.62 2.71 7.30
N GLU A 25 3.38 2.53 7.75
CA GLU A 25 3.05 1.83 9.01
C GLU A 25 3.12 0.30 8.90
N ILE A 26 2.83 -0.25 7.73
CA ILE A 26 2.62 -1.70 7.58
C ILE A 26 3.93 -2.50 7.62
N ASP A 27 5.10 -1.88 7.41
CA ASP A 27 6.43 -2.53 7.43
C ASP A 27 6.46 -3.85 6.63
N ALA A 28 6.06 -3.78 5.36
CA ALA A 28 5.99 -4.96 4.49
C ALA A 28 7.37 -5.27 3.88
N ASP A 29 7.77 -6.54 3.92
CA ASP A 29 8.99 -7.01 3.25
C ASP A 29 8.82 -6.98 1.71
N ILE A 30 7.61 -7.27 1.22
CA ILE A 30 7.24 -7.15 -0.20
C ILE A 30 5.80 -6.63 -0.29
N PHE A 31 5.59 -5.65 -1.16
CA PHE A 31 4.29 -5.04 -1.43
C PHE A 31 3.93 -5.13 -2.92
N ALA A 32 2.76 -5.69 -3.24
CA ALA A 32 2.19 -5.77 -4.58
C ALA A 32 0.90 -4.95 -4.66
N LEU A 33 0.70 -4.24 -5.78
CA LEU A 33 -0.43 -3.35 -6.04
C LEU A 33 -1.38 -3.90 -7.11
#